data_AF-A0A2J6QSV1-F1
#
_entry.id   AF-A0A2J6QSV1-F1
#
_cell.length_a   1.000
_cell.length_b   1.000
_cell.length_c   1.000
_cell.angle_alpha   90.00
_cell.angle_beta   90.00
_cell.angle_gamma   90.00
#
_symmetry.space_group_name_H-M   'P 1'
#
loop_
_entity.id
_entity.type
_entity.pdbx_description
1 polymer ?
#
loop_
_entity_poly.entity_id
_entity_poly.type
_entity_poly.pdbx_seq_one_letter_code
_entity_poly.pdbx_strand_id
1 'polypeptide(L)'
;MATDWLCSFAGSWKPYRSRLGKPSYFGNTYSTIAKHDISFYSVNLPGGLYSDDPAQCGLNCSRSQGYFPVRSGESDRWFIESRTSLIFVDAGYTSTFRKPSFRIVVLSDSSAALTIRDGAFKKWIELGFRFRGVRAGNQLFQAAIYEAIGHWEQQWSSCLDELEKGVQFRIEEIFRISEEQSLIFDDSFKRSRFYFEVLQLLRLFSERIRETGRDLQAIVRDEAFFWYDDSYVYQGSFDKYQFNEIIRRNWEIVTEKQTTAESQLLARITEKTEALQSLRDGIMNATTLREASRATTMNRYIVVFTVVTVMYLPPNFIGTIFATQLFNADEVSKTINKYKISTVVVSLITYLIASLLVWSADKIGKWCEKISRYFSSISKDLVKNVKEFKMRNSNDSKKGVGQV
;
A
#
# COMPACT_ATOMS: atom_id res chain seq x y z
N MET A 1 -28.07 5.65 -23.66
CA MET A 1 -26.83 5.00 -24.13
C MET A 1 -25.64 5.95 -24.10
N ALA A 2 -25.55 6.95 -24.98
CA ALA A 2 -24.47 7.95 -24.94
C ALA A 2 -24.38 8.70 -23.60
N THR A 3 -25.55 9.04 -23.03
CA THR A 3 -25.71 9.52 -21.64
C THR A 3 -25.04 8.61 -20.62
N ASP A 4 -25.29 7.31 -20.71
CA ASP A 4 -24.88 6.32 -19.72
C ASP A 4 -23.37 6.05 -19.82
N TRP A 5 -22.79 6.18 -21.02
CA TRP A 5 -21.35 6.15 -21.23
C TRP A 5 -20.66 7.40 -20.66
N LEU A 6 -21.22 8.59 -20.88
CA LEU A 6 -20.69 9.83 -20.30
C LEU A 6 -20.80 9.82 -18.77
N CYS A 7 -21.91 9.36 -18.20
CA CYS A 7 -22.07 9.12 -16.76
C CYS A 7 -21.10 8.05 -16.24
N SER A 8 -20.83 6.98 -17.00
CA SER A 8 -19.82 5.97 -16.65
C SER A 8 -18.38 6.49 -16.72
N PHE A 9 -18.11 7.51 -17.55
CA PHE A 9 -16.79 8.13 -17.67
C PHE A 9 -16.55 9.21 -16.60
N ALA A 10 -17.54 10.06 -16.36
CA ALA A 10 -17.50 11.12 -15.34
C ALA A 10 -17.71 10.62 -13.90
N GLY A 11 -18.41 9.49 -13.71
CA GLY A 11 -18.78 8.96 -12.40
C GLY A 11 -17.61 8.41 -11.57
N SER A 12 -17.86 8.18 -10.28
CA SER A 12 -16.88 7.68 -9.32
C SER A 12 -16.49 6.22 -9.59
N TRP A 13 -15.41 5.74 -8.96
CA TRP A 13 -14.66 4.51 -9.26
C TRP A 13 -15.42 3.17 -8.99
N LYS A 14 -16.63 3.01 -9.55
CA LYS A 14 -17.30 1.72 -9.82
C LYS A 14 -17.33 1.51 -11.34
N PRO A 15 -16.70 0.47 -11.91
CA PRO A 15 -16.88 0.16 -13.32
C PRO A 15 -18.35 -0.18 -13.58
N TYR A 16 -19.02 0.58 -14.46
CA TYR A 16 -20.38 0.28 -14.87
C TYR A 16 -20.36 -0.93 -15.81
N ARG A 17 -20.34 -2.13 -15.21
CA ARG A 17 -20.35 -3.45 -15.87
C ARG A 17 -21.69 -3.75 -16.56
N SER A 18 -22.15 -2.82 -17.40
CA SER A 18 -23.08 -3.13 -18.47
C SER A 18 -22.38 -4.14 -19.38
N ARG A 19 -22.91 -5.36 -19.44
CA ARG A 19 -22.47 -6.39 -20.38
C ARG A 19 -22.96 -6.01 -21.77
N LEU A 20 -22.25 -5.10 -22.44
CA LEU A 20 -22.58 -4.60 -23.78
C LEU A 20 -22.33 -5.62 -24.90
N GLY A 21 -21.92 -6.86 -24.55
CA GLY A 21 -22.08 -8.06 -25.40
C GLY A 21 -23.54 -8.49 -25.64
N LYS A 22 -24.55 -7.78 -25.11
CA LYS A 22 -25.94 -7.94 -25.56
C LYS A 22 -26.17 -7.15 -26.86
N PRO A 23 -26.46 -7.81 -28.01
CA PRO A 23 -26.78 -7.11 -29.25
C PRO A 23 -28.00 -6.21 -29.04
N SER A 24 -27.84 -4.93 -29.37
CA SER A 24 -28.87 -3.92 -29.13
C SER A 24 -29.68 -3.71 -30.41
N TYR A 25 -30.91 -4.24 -30.42
CA TYR A 25 -31.84 -4.07 -31.54
C TYR A 25 -32.33 -2.62 -31.63
N PHE A 26 -31.75 -1.87 -32.57
CA PHE A 26 -32.28 -0.58 -32.99
C PHE A 26 -32.92 -0.74 -34.37
N GLY A 27 -34.23 -1.02 -34.38
CA GLY A 27 -34.97 -1.37 -35.60
C GLY A 27 -34.44 -2.66 -36.22
N ASN A 28 -34.36 -2.70 -37.55
CA ASN A 28 -33.83 -3.84 -38.32
C ASN A 28 -32.28 -3.93 -38.30
N THR A 29 -31.61 -3.17 -37.44
CA THR A 29 -30.14 -3.09 -37.37
C THR A 29 -29.60 -3.74 -36.11
N TYR A 30 -28.75 -4.74 -36.29
CA TYR A 30 -27.92 -5.30 -35.24
C TYR A 30 -26.76 -4.34 -34.97
N SER A 31 -26.58 -3.95 -33.71
CA SER A 31 -25.42 -3.18 -33.26
C SER A 31 -24.73 -3.86 -32.09
N THR A 32 -23.41 -3.93 -32.16
CA THR A 32 -22.53 -4.60 -31.19
C THR A 32 -21.56 -3.56 -30.64
N ILE A 33 -21.46 -3.45 -29.32
CA ILE A 33 -20.78 -2.33 -28.68
C ILE A 33 -19.79 -2.83 -27.62
N ALA A 34 -18.50 -2.63 -27.86
CA ALA A 34 -17.47 -2.85 -26.85
C ALA A 34 -17.16 -1.54 -26.11
N LYS A 35 -16.77 -1.69 -24.84
CA LYS A 35 -16.19 -0.62 -24.03
C LYS A 35 -15.00 -1.20 -23.26
N HIS A 36 -13.85 -0.55 -23.34
CA HIS A 36 -12.70 -0.82 -22.49
C HIS A 36 -12.31 0.47 -21.78
N ASP A 37 -12.27 0.42 -20.45
CA ASP A 37 -11.86 1.53 -19.60
C ASP A 37 -10.46 1.24 -19.04
N ILE A 38 -9.53 2.16 -19.27
CA ILE A 38 -8.16 2.13 -18.77
C ILE A 38 -8.02 3.28 -17.77
N SER A 39 -7.48 3.00 -16.58
CA SER A 39 -7.27 3.99 -15.52
C SER A 39 -5.82 4.00 -15.05
N PHE A 40 -5.27 5.19 -14.89
CA PHE A 40 -3.90 5.42 -14.38
C PHE A 40 -3.86 6.67 -13.50
N TYR A 41 -2.79 6.84 -12.74
CA TYR A 41 -2.48 8.12 -12.11
C TYR A 41 -1.45 8.86 -12.97
N SER A 42 -1.75 10.10 -13.35
CA SER A 42 -0.80 11.01 -13.98
C SER A 42 -0.23 11.97 -12.94
N VAL A 43 1.04 12.33 -13.09
CA VAL A 43 1.67 13.38 -12.27
C VAL A 43 1.30 14.72 -12.90
N ASN A 44 0.70 15.62 -12.13
CA ASN A 44 0.40 16.95 -12.63
C ASN A 44 1.43 17.95 -12.09
N LEU A 45 2.18 18.58 -13.01
CA LEU A 45 3.14 19.62 -12.65
C LEU A 45 2.39 20.93 -12.30
N PRO A 46 2.91 21.75 -11.37
CA PRO A 46 2.26 23.01 -11.00
C PRO A 46 2.11 23.92 -12.23
N GLY A 47 0.85 24.20 -12.62
CA GLY A 47 0.47 24.89 -13.85
C GLY A 47 -0.32 24.04 -14.87
N GLY A 48 -0.49 22.73 -14.63
CA GLY A 48 -1.13 21.81 -15.58
C GLY A 48 -2.65 21.84 -15.64
N LEU A 49 -3.18 22.70 -16.54
CA LEU A 49 -4.48 22.66 -17.25
C LEU A 49 -5.81 22.58 -16.48
N TYR A 50 -5.89 22.00 -15.28
CA TYR A 50 -7.08 22.12 -14.43
C TYR A 50 -7.10 23.52 -13.81
N SER A 51 -7.72 24.45 -14.53
CA SER A 51 -8.06 25.78 -14.02
C SER A 51 -9.40 25.71 -13.30
N ASP A 52 -9.50 26.28 -12.10
CA ASP A 52 -10.75 26.49 -11.37
C ASP A 52 -11.66 27.57 -12.00
N ASP A 53 -11.39 27.99 -13.25
CA ASP A 53 -12.19 28.97 -13.98
C ASP A 53 -13.57 28.39 -14.37
N PRO A 54 -14.69 28.86 -13.79
CA PRO A 54 -16.03 28.37 -14.08
C PRO A 54 -16.50 28.70 -15.51
N ALA A 55 -15.75 29.49 -16.29
CA ALA A 55 -16.02 29.71 -17.71
C ALA A 55 -15.62 28.53 -18.60
N GLN A 56 -14.87 27.53 -18.11
CA GLN A 56 -14.51 26.35 -18.90
C GLN A 56 -15.71 25.39 -19.10
N CYS A 57 -16.38 25.53 -20.25
CA CYS A 57 -17.46 24.62 -20.67
C CYS A 57 -16.92 23.20 -20.93
N GLY A 58 -17.05 22.31 -19.95
CA GLY A 58 -16.59 20.92 -20.03
C GLY A 58 -17.48 19.92 -19.28
N LEU A 59 -17.18 18.63 -19.44
CA LEU A 59 -17.81 17.55 -18.67
C LEU A 59 -17.13 17.45 -17.31
N ASN A 60 -17.84 17.77 -16.22
CA ASN A 60 -17.27 17.65 -14.87
C ASN A 60 -17.03 16.16 -14.52
N CYS A 61 -15.76 15.77 -14.44
CA CYS A 61 -15.31 14.41 -14.18
C CYS A 61 -14.91 14.25 -12.71
N SER A 62 -15.60 13.39 -11.97
CA SER A 62 -15.13 12.97 -10.65
C SER A 62 -13.89 12.07 -10.79
N ARG A 63 -12.78 12.51 -10.20
CA ARG A 63 -11.47 11.84 -10.21
C ARG A 63 -10.91 11.78 -8.79
N SER A 64 -10.27 10.68 -8.43
CA SER A 64 -9.45 10.64 -7.22
C SER A 64 -8.14 11.39 -7.45
N GLN A 65 -7.71 12.18 -6.48
CA GLN A 65 -6.43 12.87 -6.51
C GLN A 65 -5.73 12.70 -5.16
N GLY A 66 -4.40 12.81 -5.17
CA GLY A 66 -3.59 12.67 -3.96
C GLY A 66 -2.26 13.39 -4.08
N TYR A 67 -1.63 13.61 -2.93
CA TYR A 67 -0.32 14.21 -2.84
C TYR A 67 0.73 13.11 -2.72
N PHE A 68 1.88 13.29 -3.38
CA PHE A 68 3.07 12.55 -3.01
C PHE A 68 3.52 13.00 -1.61
N PRO A 69 4.11 12.13 -0.77
CA PRO A 69 4.62 12.55 0.53
C PRO A 69 5.84 13.48 0.39
N VAL A 70 5.63 14.79 0.53
CA VAL A 70 6.61 15.85 0.26
C VAL A 70 7.36 16.29 1.54
N ARG A 71 8.52 16.96 1.41
CA ARG A 71 9.23 17.55 2.58
C ARG A 71 8.56 18.85 3.02
N SER A 72 8.65 19.19 4.31
CA SER A 72 8.39 20.57 4.74
C SER A 72 9.34 21.52 4.02
N GLY A 73 8.78 22.45 3.23
CA GLY A 73 9.50 23.44 2.42
C GLY A 73 9.72 23.08 0.94
N GLU A 74 9.29 21.92 0.45
CA GLU A 74 9.13 21.66 -0.99
C GLU A 74 7.74 22.15 -1.47
N SER A 75 7.55 22.31 -2.78
CA SER A 75 6.20 22.49 -3.36
C SER A 75 5.46 21.16 -3.47
N ASP A 76 4.18 21.14 -3.10
CA ASP A 76 3.34 19.95 -3.13
C ASP A 76 3.25 19.35 -4.54
N ARG A 77 3.86 18.18 -4.74
CA ARG A 77 3.71 17.35 -5.93
C ARG A 77 2.46 16.48 -5.76
N TRP A 78 1.57 16.50 -6.75
CA TRP A 78 0.30 15.78 -6.72
C TRP A 78 0.08 14.94 -7.97
N PHE A 79 -0.77 13.93 -7.81
CA PHE A 79 -1.19 13.03 -8.88
C PHE A 79 -2.71 13.02 -8.97
N ILE A 80 -3.24 12.87 -10.19
CA ILE A 80 -4.67 12.80 -10.46
C ILE A 80 -5.00 11.53 -11.24
N GLU A 81 -6.14 10.92 -10.91
CA GLU A 81 -6.71 9.82 -11.67
C GLU A 81 -7.05 10.33 -13.08
N SER A 82 -6.49 9.67 -14.08
CA SER A 82 -6.76 9.92 -15.49
C SER A 82 -7.30 8.64 -16.11
N ARG A 83 -8.38 8.76 -16.88
CA ARG A 83 -9.04 7.64 -17.54
C ARG A 83 -9.00 7.81 -19.05
N THR A 84 -8.91 6.68 -19.73
CA THR A 84 -9.08 6.56 -21.18
C THR A 84 -10.11 5.46 -21.45
N SER A 85 -11.25 5.83 -22.01
CA SER A 85 -12.33 4.93 -22.38
C SER A 85 -12.37 4.80 -23.89
N LEU A 86 -12.19 3.58 -24.39
CA LEU A 86 -12.35 3.24 -25.80
C LEU A 86 -13.69 2.55 -25.98
N ILE A 87 -14.56 3.13 -26.81
CA ILE A 87 -15.87 2.57 -27.17
C ILE A 87 -15.83 2.21 -28.65
N PHE A 88 -16.06 0.94 -28.97
CA PHE A 88 -16.27 0.48 -30.34
C PHE A 88 -17.76 0.22 -30.56
N VAL A 89 -18.28 0.74 -31.67
CA VAL A 89 -19.65 0.53 -32.14
C VAL A 89 -19.59 -0.06 -33.54
N ASP A 90 -19.95 -1.33 -33.68
CA ASP A 90 -20.30 -1.91 -34.97
C ASP A 90 -21.75 -1.52 -35.29
N ALA A 91 -21.97 -0.89 -36.45
CA ALA A 91 -23.32 -0.52 -36.91
C ALA A 91 -23.94 -1.60 -37.84
N GLY A 92 -23.21 -2.71 -38.07
CA GLY A 92 -23.65 -3.82 -38.89
C GLY A 92 -23.76 -3.51 -40.38
N TYR A 93 -24.32 -4.45 -41.13
CA TYR A 93 -24.74 -4.24 -42.51
C TYR A 93 -26.17 -3.69 -42.54
N THR A 94 -26.32 -2.44 -42.98
CA THR A 94 -27.62 -1.91 -43.40
C THR A 94 -27.85 -2.25 -44.87
N SER A 95 -29.10 -2.54 -45.25
CA SER A 95 -29.46 -2.81 -46.66
C SER A 95 -29.17 -1.63 -47.59
N THR A 96 -29.06 -0.41 -47.05
CA THR A 96 -28.71 0.83 -47.74
C THR A 96 -27.20 1.04 -47.92
N PHE A 97 -26.35 0.56 -46.99
CA PHE A 97 -24.89 0.71 -47.09
C PHE A 97 -24.22 -0.65 -47.36
N ARG A 98 -23.84 -0.89 -48.62
CA ARG A 98 -23.10 -2.10 -49.06
C ARG A 98 -21.67 -2.25 -48.50
N LYS A 99 -21.30 -1.52 -47.45
CA LYS A 99 -19.99 -1.57 -46.79
C LYS A 99 -20.19 -1.68 -45.27
N PRO A 100 -19.43 -2.53 -44.56
CA PRO A 100 -19.46 -2.57 -43.11
C PRO A 100 -19.03 -1.20 -42.56
N SER A 101 -19.75 -0.67 -41.58
CA SER A 101 -19.46 0.63 -40.99
C SER A 101 -19.38 0.51 -39.48
N PHE A 102 -18.31 1.05 -38.91
CA PHE A 102 -18.03 1.02 -37.49
C PHE A 102 -17.53 2.38 -37.02
N ARG A 103 -17.56 2.61 -35.71
CA ARG A 103 -17.01 3.81 -35.07
C ARG A 103 -16.20 3.41 -33.85
N ILE A 104 -14.99 3.96 -33.72
CA ILE A 104 -14.24 3.92 -32.47
C ILE A 104 -14.29 5.34 -31.91
N VAL A 105 -14.81 5.48 -30.69
CA VAL A 105 -14.84 6.73 -29.94
C VAL A 105 -13.87 6.59 -28.78
N VAL A 106 -12.96 7.56 -28.66
CA VAL A 106 -12.01 7.65 -27.55
C VAL A 106 -12.43 8.83 -26.69
N LEU A 107 -12.62 8.59 -25.39
CA LEU A 107 -12.75 9.63 -24.38
C LEU A 107 -11.53 9.52 -23.46
N SER A 108 -10.78 10.60 -23.29
CA SER A 108 -9.65 10.62 -22.35
C SER A 108 -9.56 11.96 -21.63
N ASP A 109 -9.14 11.92 -20.38
CA ASP A 109 -8.79 13.13 -19.62
C ASP A 109 -7.46 13.75 -20.11
N SER A 110 -6.66 12.99 -20.88
CA SER A 110 -5.36 13.41 -21.43
C SER A 110 -5.43 13.54 -22.96
N SER A 111 -5.15 14.74 -23.47
CA SER A 111 -5.07 15.03 -24.91
C SER A 111 -3.97 14.25 -25.65
N ALA A 112 -2.98 13.72 -24.91
CA ALA A 112 -1.88 12.93 -25.45
C ALA A 112 -2.19 11.42 -25.56
N ALA A 113 -3.27 10.94 -24.95
CA ALA A 113 -3.43 9.51 -24.67
C ALA A 113 -3.58 8.59 -25.89
N LEU A 114 -4.13 9.10 -27.00
CA LEU A 114 -4.50 8.30 -28.17
C LEU A 114 -4.42 9.08 -29.49
N THR A 115 -3.42 9.95 -29.63
CA THR A 115 -3.13 10.61 -30.91
C THR A 115 -2.60 9.59 -31.91
N ILE A 116 -3.49 8.97 -32.70
CA ILE A 116 -3.12 8.04 -33.78
C ILE A 116 -2.39 8.84 -34.87
N ARG A 117 -1.05 8.84 -34.80
CA ARG A 117 -0.18 9.58 -35.73
C ARG A 117 -0.09 8.90 -37.09
N ASP A 118 0.25 9.66 -38.12
CA ASP A 118 0.61 9.12 -39.43
C ASP A 118 1.70 8.05 -39.28
N GLY A 119 1.49 6.90 -39.94
CA GLY A 119 2.35 5.73 -39.82
C GLY A 119 1.99 4.74 -38.70
N ALA A 120 1.07 5.05 -37.78
CA ALA A 120 0.63 4.09 -36.74
C ALA A 120 0.13 2.76 -37.33
N PHE A 121 -0.59 2.80 -38.45
CA PHE A 121 -1.04 1.59 -39.17
C PHE A 121 0.12 0.72 -39.69
N LYS A 122 1.24 1.33 -40.10
CA LYS A 122 2.47 0.62 -40.51
C LYS A 122 3.13 -0.05 -39.30
N LYS A 123 3.27 0.68 -38.18
CA LYS A 123 3.75 0.16 -36.90
C LYS A 123 2.94 -1.05 -36.44
N TRP A 124 1.61 -1.02 -36.55
CA TRP A 124 0.76 -2.17 -36.17
C TRP A 124 0.97 -3.40 -37.06
N ILE A 125 1.13 -3.21 -38.37
CA ILE A 125 1.45 -4.32 -39.29
C ILE A 125 2.84 -4.90 -38.98
N GLU A 126 3.82 -4.06 -38.64
CA GLU A 126 5.17 -4.47 -38.23
C GLU A 126 5.15 -5.24 -36.88
N LEU A 127 4.26 -4.86 -35.97
CA LEU A 127 3.94 -5.60 -34.73
C LEU A 127 3.10 -6.87 -34.97
N GLY A 128 2.75 -7.19 -36.22
CA GLY A 128 2.05 -8.42 -36.60
C GLY A 128 0.52 -8.37 -36.53
N PHE A 129 -0.09 -7.21 -36.25
CA PHE A 129 -1.55 -7.04 -36.36
C PHE A 129 -2.01 -7.26 -37.80
N ARG A 130 -3.18 -7.88 -37.97
CA ARG A 130 -3.80 -8.10 -39.28
C ARG A 130 -5.16 -7.42 -39.36
N PHE A 131 -5.35 -6.68 -40.46
CA PHE A 131 -6.56 -5.92 -40.78
C PHE A 131 -7.15 -6.46 -42.10
N ARG A 132 -8.26 -7.20 -42.05
CA ARG A 132 -8.89 -7.82 -43.24
C ARG A 132 -10.38 -8.09 -43.03
N GLY A 133 -11.17 -7.78 -44.07
CA GLY A 133 -12.57 -8.19 -44.22
C GLY A 133 -13.55 -7.41 -43.35
N VAL A 134 -14.75 -7.95 -43.18
CA VAL A 134 -15.87 -7.25 -42.54
C VAL A 134 -15.63 -6.92 -41.07
N ARG A 135 -14.80 -7.70 -40.37
CA ARG A 135 -14.44 -7.48 -38.96
C ARG A 135 -13.22 -6.55 -38.75
N ALA A 136 -12.84 -5.77 -39.77
CA ALA A 136 -11.75 -4.78 -39.69
C ALA A 136 -11.92 -3.75 -38.55
N GLY A 137 -13.15 -3.40 -38.18
CA GLY A 137 -13.43 -2.51 -37.05
C GLY A 137 -12.97 -3.08 -35.70
N ASN A 138 -13.26 -4.35 -35.43
CA ASN A 138 -12.78 -5.05 -34.22
C ASN A 138 -11.24 -5.13 -34.21
N GLN A 139 -10.64 -5.39 -35.37
CA GLN A 139 -9.18 -5.47 -35.53
C GLN A 139 -8.50 -4.11 -35.25
N LEU A 140 -9.11 -3.00 -35.69
CA LEU A 140 -8.65 -1.65 -35.38
C LEU A 140 -8.88 -1.26 -33.92
N PHE A 141 -9.96 -1.72 -33.28
CA PHE A 141 -10.21 -1.52 -31.86
C PHE A 141 -9.16 -2.21 -30.98
N GLN A 142 -8.74 -3.44 -31.33
CA GLN A 142 -7.62 -4.12 -30.66
C GLN A 142 -6.31 -3.32 -30.76
N ALA A 143 -6.00 -2.77 -31.94
CA ALA A 143 -4.81 -1.93 -32.12
C ALA A 143 -4.90 -0.58 -31.38
N ALA A 144 -6.10 0.00 -31.24
CA ALA A 144 -6.31 1.20 -30.42
C ALA A 144 -6.12 0.91 -28.92
N ILE A 145 -6.56 -0.25 -28.42
CA ILE A 145 -6.28 -0.72 -27.06
C ILE A 145 -4.78 -0.91 -26.84
N TYR A 146 -4.05 -1.45 -27.81
CA TYR A 146 -2.58 -1.61 -27.73
C TYR A 146 -1.85 -0.28 -27.47
N GLU A 147 -2.17 0.78 -28.23
CA GLU A 147 -1.58 2.11 -27.99
C GLU A 147 -2.00 2.70 -26.63
N ALA A 148 -3.24 2.47 -26.21
CA ALA A 148 -3.74 2.94 -24.92
C ALA A 148 -3.03 2.27 -23.72
N ILE A 149 -2.71 0.97 -23.83
CA ILE A 149 -1.87 0.24 -22.86
C ILE A 149 -0.45 0.83 -22.86
N GLY A 150 0.11 1.19 -24.02
CA GLY A 150 1.40 1.87 -24.12
C GLY A 150 1.41 3.24 -23.42
N HIS A 151 0.33 4.02 -23.51
CA HIS A 151 0.20 5.27 -22.75
C HIS A 151 0.06 5.02 -21.24
N TRP A 152 -0.78 4.07 -20.83
CA TRP A 152 -0.97 3.65 -19.43
C TRP A 152 0.35 3.21 -18.78
N GLU A 153 1.15 2.41 -19.48
CA GLU A 153 2.49 1.97 -19.05
C GLU A 153 3.43 3.15 -18.81
N GLN A 154 3.46 4.13 -19.72
CA GLN A 154 4.28 5.34 -19.59
C GLN A 154 3.83 6.23 -18.42
N GLN A 155 2.52 6.41 -18.24
CA GLN A 155 1.97 7.24 -17.17
C GLN A 155 2.21 6.60 -15.78
N TRP A 156 2.00 5.29 -15.64
CA TRP A 156 2.36 4.57 -14.42
C TRP A 156 3.87 4.59 -14.14
N SER A 157 4.70 4.45 -15.17
CA SER A 157 6.17 4.55 -15.02
C SER A 157 6.57 5.93 -14.49
N SER A 158 6.05 7.01 -15.07
CA SER A 158 6.29 8.38 -14.62
C SER A 158 5.77 8.66 -13.20
N CYS A 159 4.63 8.09 -12.82
CA CYS A 159 4.08 8.18 -11.47
C CYS A 159 4.96 7.45 -10.43
N LEU A 160 5.54 6.30 -10.80
CA LEU A 160 6.53 5.61 -9.97
C LEU A 160 7.88 6.35 -9.92
N ASP A 161 8.33 6.94 -11.02
CA ASP A 161 9.56 7.76 -11.07
C ASP A 161 9.50 8.94 -10.08
N GLU A 162 8.36 9.63 -10.00
CA GLU A 162 8.18 10.78 -9.08
C GLU A 162 8.07 10.38 -7.61
N LEU A 163 7.42 9.24 -7.34
CA LEU A 163 7.41 8.63 -6.00
C LEU A 163 8.82 8.20 -5.58
N GLU A 164 9.57 7.57 -6.48
CA GLU A 164 10.94 7.13 -6.22
C GLU A 164 11.91 8.29 -6.01
N LYS A 165 11.79 9.41 -6.75
CA LYS A 165 12.56 10.65 -6.47
C LYS A 165 12.35 11.15 -5.04
N GLY A 166 11.12 11.09 -4.52
CA GLY A 166 10.80 11.47 -3.13
C GLY A 166 11.33 10.49 -2.07
N VAL A 167 11.53 9.23 -2.44
CA VAL A 167 12.10 8.19 -1.57
C VAL A 167 13.63 8.23 -1.57
N GLN A 168 14.25 8.20 -2.75
CA GLN A 168 15.69 8.04 -2.93
C GLN A 168 16.47 9.14 -2.22
N PHE A 169 16.09 10.41 -2.44
CA PHE A 169 16.72 11.58 -1.81
C PHE A 169 16.86 11.45 -0.28
N ARG A 170 15.87 10.85 0.39
CA ARG A 170 15.91 10.62 1.84
C ARG A 170 16.86 9.51 2.27
N ILE A 171 17.16 8.55 1.39
CA ILE A 171 18.15 7.50 1.64
C ILE A 171 19.56 8.12 1.62
N GLU A 172 19.86 8.99 0.64
CA GLU A 172 21.14 9.72 0.62
C GLU A 172 21.27 10.72 1.80
N GLU A 173 20.19 11.38 2.24
CA GLU A 173 20.19 12.16 3.48
C GLU A 173 20.48 11.30 4.72
N ILE A 174 19.87 10.10 4.84
CA ILE A 174 20.11 9.17 5.97
C ILE A 174 21.58 8.75 6.06
N PHE A 175 22.25 8.46 4.93
CA PHE A 175 23.66 8.07 4.94
C PHE A 175 24.63 9.25 5.09
N ARG A 176 24.23 10.47 4.72
CA ARG A 176 25.05 11.68 4.94
C ARG A 176 25.05 12.19 6.37
N ILE A 177 23.99 11.94 7.13
CA ILE A 177 23.76 12.59 8.43
C ILE A 177 23.97 11.58 9.57
N SER A 178 25.13 10.92 9.54
CA SER A 178 25.58 9.98 10.59
C SER A 178 26.17 10.67 11.82
N GLU A 179 26.40 11.98 11.77
CA GLU A 179 26.93 12.80 12.88
C GLU A 179 25.83 13.29 13.85
N GLU A 180 24.61 13.57 13.35
CA GLU A 180 23.48 13.97 14.20
C GLU A 180 22.62 12.77 14.61
N GLN A 181 22.81 12.29 15.85
CA GLN A 181 22.01 11.20 16.42
C GLN A 181 20.50 11.48 16.41
N SER A 182 20.08 12.75 16.42
CA SER A 182 18.68 13.20 16.29
C SER A 182 18.00 12.81 14.98
N LEU A 183 18.75 12.41 13.94
CA LEU A 183 18.17 11.99 12.65
C LEU A 183 18.01 10.47 12.50
N ILE A 184 18.73 9.64 13.25
CA ILE A 184 18.61 8.17 13.17
C ILE A 184 17.28 7.69 13.78
N PHE A 185 16.71 8.44 14.72
CA PHE A 185 15.52 8.07 15.49
C PHE A 185 14.37 9.06 15.25
N ASP A 186 13.16 8.55 15.14
CA ASP A 186 12.00 9.36 14.74
C ASP A 186 11.27 9.99 15.93
N ASP A 187 11.91 10.96 16.59
CA ASP A 187 11.38 11.70 17.76
C ASP A 187 10.04 12.44 17.53
N SER A 188 9.47 12.39 16.31
CA SER A 188 8.17 13.00 15.99
C SER A 188 7.28 12.15 15.07
N PHE A 189 7.58 10.86 14.89
CA PHE A 189 6.86 9.90 14.01
C PHE A 189 6.74 10.32 12.53
N LYS A 190 7.48 11.34 12.07
CA LYS A 190 7.38 11.91 10.71
C LYS A 190 7.99 11.02 9.63
N ARG A 191 9.03 10.25 9.96
CA ARG A 191 9.69 9.30 9.04
C ARG A 191 8.87 8.03 8.91
N SER A 192 8.45 7.47 10.04
CA SER A 192 7.56 6.32 10.15
C SER A 192 6.26 6.56 9.39
N ARG A 193 5.65 7.74 9.57
CA ARG A 193 4.48 8.18 8.82
C ARG A 193 4.74 8.28 7.31
N PHE A 194 5.83 8.94 6.90
CA PHE A 194 6.19 9.04 5.47
C PHE A 194 6.33 7.67 4.81
N TYR A 195 7.08 6.74 5.42
CA TYR A 195 7.25 5.39 4.87
C TYR A 195 5.93 4.61 4.86
N PHE A 196 5.07 4.79 5.86
CA PHE A 196 3.72 4.22 5.84
C PHE A 196 2.87 4.78 4.68
N GLU A 197 2.86 6.10 4.47
CA GLU A 197 2.12 6.75 3.38
C GLU A 197 2.60 6.28 2.00
N VAL A 198 3.92 6.22 1.76
CA VAL A 198 4.50 5.65 0.53
C VAL A 198 4.12 4.18 0.34
N LEU A 199 4.15 3.36 1.39
CA LEU A 199 3.76 1.95 1.31
C LEU A 199 2.26 1.76 1.01
N GLN A 200 1.37 2.65 1.49
CA GLN A 200 -0.04 2.61 1.10
C GLN A 200 -0.24 3.05 -0.37
N LEU A 201 0.52 4.04 -0.86
CA LEU A 201 0.48 4.44 -2.27
C LEU A 201 0.94 3.30 -3.20
N LEU A 202 2.09 2.68 -2.92
CA LEU A 202 2.59 1.50 -3.65
C LEU A 202 1.55 0.37 -3.68
N ARG A 203 0.89 0.11 -2.54
CA ARG A 203 -0.20 -0.88 -2.46
C ARG A 203 -1.39 -0.50 -3.34
N LEU A 204 -1.89 0.74 -3.25
CA LEU A 204 -3.00 1.26 -4.04
C LEU A 204 -2.72 1.20 -5.55
N PHE A 205 -1.52 1.59 -5.95
CA PHE A 205 -1.05 1.55 -7.32
C PHE A 205 -1.04 0.10 -7.84
N SER A 206 -0.51 -0.84 -7.05
CA SER A 206 -0.51 -2.27 -7.41
C SER A 206 -1.91 -2.87 -7.62
N GLU A 207 -2.95 -2.34 -6.96
CA GLU A 207 -4.33 -2.84 -7.11
C GLU A 207 -5.04 -2.24 -8.33
N ARG A 208 -4.91 -0.93 -8.59
CA ARG A 208 -5.43 -0.29 -9.82
C ARG A 208 -4.75 -0.83 -11.08
N ILE A 209 -3.44 -1.13 -11.01
CA ILE A 209 -2.69 -1.80 -12.08
C ILE A 209 -3.31 -3.18 -12.36
N ARG A 210 -3.43 -4.04 -11.35
CA ARG A 210 -4.03 -5.39 -11.49
C ARG A 210 -5.50 -5.35 -11.92
N GLU A 211 -6.26 -4.29 -11.60
CA GLU A 211 -7.65 -4.17 -12.07
C GLU A 211 -7.70 -3.97 -13.58
N THR A 212 -6.82 -3.13 -14.14
CA THR A 212 -6.73 -2.90 -15.59
C THR A 212 -6.49 -4.22 -16.35
N GLY A 213 -5.55 -5.05 -15.88
CA GLY A 213 -5.30 -6.38 -16.44
C GLY A 213 -6.48 -7.36 -16.30
N ARG A 214 -7.16 -7.36 -15.15
CA ARG A 214 -8.37 -8.18 -14.91
C ARG A 214 -9.52 -7.79 -15.82
N ASP A 215 -9.78 -6.50 -16.03
CA ASP A 215 -10.86 -6.02 -16.88
C ASP A 215 -10.54 -6.23 -18.38
N LEU A 216 -9.27 -6.14 -18.81
CA LEU A 216 -8.86 -6.57 -20.15
C LEU A 216 -9.09 -8.09 -20.35
N GLN A 217 -8.66 -8.92 -19.40
CA GLN A 217 -8.92 -10.37 -19.46
C GLN A 217 -10.42 -10.70 -19.44
N ALA A 218 -11.25 -9.90 -18.77
CA ALA A 218 -12.70 -10.08 -18.78
C ALA A 218 -13.30 -9.83 -20.17
N ILE A 219 -12.77 -8.84 -20.92
CA ILE A 219 -13.16 -8.62 -22.32
C ILE A 219 -12.70 -9.79 -23.20
N VAL A 220 -11.42 -10.19 -23.13
CA VAL A 220 -10.86 -11.28 -23.96
C VAL A 220 -11.61 -12.62 -23.76
N ARG A 221 -12.13 -12.85 -22.54
CA ARG A 221 -12.93 -14.05 -22.19
C ARG A 221 -14.43 -13.93 -22.50
N ASP A 222 -14.95 -12.77 -22.92
CA ASP A 222 -16.36 -12.64 -23.31
C ASP A 222 -16.58 -13.20 -24.72
N GLU A 223 -16.72 -14.52 -24.80
CA GLU A 223 -16.89 -15.22 -26.07
C GLU A 223 -18.15 -14.76 -26.83
N ALA A 224 -19.20 -14.32 -26.13
CA ALA A 224 -20.42 -13.83 -26.78
C ALA A 224 -20.17 -12.57 -27.63
N PHE A 225 -19.13 -11.79 -27.29
CA PHE A 225 -18.78 -10.57 -28.02
C PHE A 225 -18.07 -10.86 -29.37
N PHE A 226 -17.18 -11.85 -29.44
CA PHE A 226 -16.41 -12.14 -30.66
C PHE A 226 -17.01 -13.24 -31.54
N TRP A 227 -17.68 -14.23 -30.95
CA TRP A 227 -18.06 -15.47 -31.63
C TRP A 227 -19.55 -15.53 -32.04
N TYR A 228 -20.27 -14.40 -31.98
CA TYR A 228 -21.67 -14.33 -32.43
C TYR A 228 -21.83 -14.87 -33.85
N ASP A 229 -22.85 -15.73 -34.03
CA ASP A 229 -23.00 -16.52 -35.25
C ASP A 229 -23.72 -15.75 -36.36
N ASP A 230 -22.92 -15.07 -37.17
CA ASP A 230 -23.27 -14.32 -38.38
C ASP A 230 -23.84 -15.20 -39.54
N SER A 231 -24.26 -16.43 -39.26
CA SER A 231 -24.66 -17.46 -40.24
C SER A 231 -25.86 -17.09 -41.11
N TYR A 232 -26.70 -16.16 -40.65
CA TYR A 232 -27.86 -15.65 -41.41
C TYR A 232 -27.54 -14.46 -42.32
N VAL A 233 -26.35 -13.85 -42.24
CA VAL A 233 -26.03 -12.61 -42.97
C VAL A 233 -24.97 -12.82 -44.06
N TYR A 234 -24.03 -13.75 -43.88
CA TYR A 234 -22.86 -13.89 -44.76
C TYR A 234 -22.81 -15.23 -45.50
N GLN A 235 -23.72 -15.43 -46.46
CA GLN A 235 -23.80 -16.63 -47.31
C GLN A 235 -22.70 -16.69 -48.40
N GLY A 236 -21.58 -15.95 -48.24
CA GLY A 236 -20.59 -15.68 -49.28
C GLY A 236 -19.16 -16.06 -48.90
N SER A 237 -18.86 -17.36 -48.93
CA SER A 237 -17.57 -18.00 -49.31
C SER A 237 -16.21 -17.36 -48.92
N PHE A 238 -16.12 -16.57 -47.85
CA PHE A 238 -14.86 -16.20 -47.20
C PHE A 238 -14.83 -16.65 -45.75
N ASP A 239 -13.70 -17.24 -45.37
CA ASP A 239 -13.60 -18.21 -44.30
C ASP A 239 -13.82 -17.62 -42.89
N LYS A 240 -14.91 -18.04 -42.23
CA LYS A 240 -15.27 -17.70 -40.85
C LYS A 240 -14.14 -18.02 -39.87
N TYR A 241 -13.38 -19.09 -40.10
CA TYR A 241 -12.28 -19.49 -39.22
C TYR A 241 -11.10 -18.52 -39.35
N GLN A 242 -10.76 -18.04 -40.55
CA GLN A 242 -9.63 -17.10 -40.76
C GLN A 242 -9.87 -15.72 -40.12
N PHE A 243 -11.08 -15.17 -40.18
CA PHE A 243 -11.37 -13.88 -39.53
C PHE A 243 -11.29 -13.98 -38.00
N ASN A 244 -11.75 -15.10 -37.45
CA ASN A 244 -11.69 -15.35 -36.02
C ASN A 244 -10.27 -15.68 -35.54
N GLU A 245 -9.45 -16.37 -36.35
CA GLU A 245 -8.03 -16.57 -36.08
C GLU A 245 -7.28 -15.23 -36.04
N ILE A 246 -7.57 -14.30 -36.97
CA ILE A 246 -7.01 -12.95 -36.95
C ILE A 246 -7.39 -12.20 -35.67
N ILE A 247 -8.66 -12.26 -35.25
CA ILE A 247 -9.12 -11.60 -34.01
C ILE A 247 -8.43 -12.22 -32.79
N ARG A 248 -8.31 -13.55 -32.71
CA ARG A 248 -7.57 -14.23 -31.65
C ARG A 248 -6.09 -13.78 -31.62
N ARG A 249 -5.41 -13.80 -32.76
CA ARG A 249 -3.99 -13.41 -32.87
C ARG A 249 -3.75 -11.94 -32.48
N ASN A 250 -4.63 -11.03 -32.89
CA ASN A 250 -4.55 -9.64 -32.47
C ASN A 250 -4.77 -9.50 -30.95
N TRP A 251 -5.67 -10.29 -30.33
CA TRP A 251 -5.82 -10.32 -28.87
C TRP A 251 -4.62 -10.93 -28.14
N GLU A 252 -3.92 -11.91 -28.73
CA GLU A 252 -2.69 -12.46 -28.19
C GLU A 252 -1.62 -11.35 -28.06
N ILE A 253 -1.41 -10.54 -29.11
CA ILE A 253 -0.48 -9.39 -29.09
C ILE A 253 -0.86 -8.35 -28.02
N VAL A 254 -2.16 -8.03 -27.89
CA VAL A 254 -2.66 -7.08 -26.88
C VAL A 254 -2.51 -7.62 -25.45
N THR A 255 -2.79 -8.90 -25.25
CA THR A 255 -2.72 -9.57 -23.93
C THR A 255 -1.27 -9.76 -23.49
N GLU A 256 -0.38 -10.10 -24.42
CA GLU A 256 1.07 -10.15 -24.20
C GLU A 256 1.58 -8.77 -23.74
N LYS A 257 1.27 -7.71 -24.49
CA LYS A 257 1.70 -6.34 -24.13
C LYS A 257 1.18 -5.90 -22.75
N GLN A 258 -0.10 -6.15 -22.43
CA GLN A 258 -0.61 -5.88 -21.07
C GLN A 258 0.15 -6.68 -20.01
N THR A 259 0.36 -7.97 -20.22
CA THR A 259 1.00 -8.85 -19.24
C THR A 259 2.47 -8.46 -19.00
N THR A 260 3.20 -8.09 -20.06
CA THR A 260 4.56 -7.55 -19.95
C THR A 260 4.57 -6.23 -19.17
N ALA A 261 3.74 -5.26 -19.54
CA ALA A 261 3.68 -3.95 -18.87
C ALA A 261 3.28 -4.07 -17.38
N GLU A 262 2.25 -4.87 -17.09
CA GLU A 262 1.80 -5.15 -15.72
C GLU A 262 2.87 -5.85 -14.89
N SER A 263 3.54 -6.89 -15.43
CA SER A 263 4.58 -7.60 -14.68
C SER A 263 5.80 -6.71 -14.39
N GLN A 264 6.21 -5.83 -15.31
CA GLN A 264 7.30 -4.88 -15.09
C GLN A 264 6.95 -3.85 -14.01
N LEU A 265 5.76 -3.22 -14.09
CA LEU A 265 5.30 -2.26 -13.09
C LEU A 265 5.13 -2.89 -11.71
N LEU A 266 4.56 -4.10 -11.63
CA LEU A 266 4.38 -4.83 -10.36
C LEU A 266 5.70 -5.31 -9.77
N ALA A 267 6.67 -5.74 -10.59
CA ALA A 267 8.01 -6.11 -10.13
C ALA A 267 8.71 -4.90 -9.48
N ARG A 268 8.71 -3.75 -10.17
CA ARG A 268 9.25 -2.48 -9.66
C ARG A 268 8.59 -2.07 -8.33
N ILE A 269 7.26 -2.10 -8.25
CA ILE A 269 6.53 -1.82 -7.01
C ILE A 269 6.92 -2.78 -5.89
N THR A 270 7.12 -4.07 -6.19
CA THR A 270 7.48 -5.09 -5.18
C THR A 270 8.89 -4.85 -4.64
N GLU A 271 9.88 -4.62 -5.52
CA GLU A 271 11.25 -4.28 -5.14
C GLU A 271 11.31 -3.06 -4.21
N LYS A 272 10.64 -1.95 -4.57
CA LYS A 272 10.61 -0.75 -3.72
C LYS A 272 9.83 -0.97 -2.43
N THR A 273 8.80 -1.81 -2.44
CA THR A 273 8.03 -2.19 -1.24
C THR A 273 8.91 -2.94 -0.24
N GLU A 274 9.70 -3.92 -0.70
CA GLU A 274 10.60 -4.70 0.16
C GLU A 274 11.74 -3.84 0.72
N ALA A 275 12.36 -3.01 -0.12
CA ALA A 275 13.40 -2.06 0.31
C ALA A 275 12.88 -1.08 1.39
N LEU A 276 11.67 -0.53 1.20
CA LEU A 276 11.05 0.39 2.16
C LEU A 276 10.59 -0.28 3.45
N GLN A 277 10.12 -1.53 3.40
CA GLN A 277 9.80 -2.29 4.61
C GLN A 277 11.06 -2.57 5.43
N SER A 278 12.14 -3.04 4.78
CA SER A 278 13.44 -3.27 5.42
C SER A 278 13.98 -1.99 6.09
N LEU A 279 13.94 -0.85 5.39
CA LEU A 279 14.38 0.44 5.93
C LEU A 279 13.52 0.94 7.10
N ARG A 280 12.18 0.86 6.97
CA ARG A 280 11.24 1.22 8.05
C ARG A 280 11.50 0.39 9.30
N ASP A 281 11.64 -0.92 9.14
CA ASP A 281 11.79 -1.86 10.26
C ASP A 281 13.18 -1.72 10.91
N GLY A 282 14.22 -1.42 10.14
CA GLY A 282 15.53 -0.99 10.66
C GLY A 282 15.43 0.26 11.55
N ILE A 283 14.73 1.30 11.10
CA ILE A 283 14.54 2.56 11.87
C ILE A 283 13.70 2.32 13.13
N MET A 284 12.67 1.47 13.06
CA MET A 284 11.87 1.09 14.24
C MET A 284 12.68 0.28 15.27
N ASN A 285 13.50 -0.67 14.81
CA ASN A 285 14.40 -1.46 15.66
C ASN A 285 15.48 -0.58 16.32
N ALA A 286 16.03 0.41 15.59
CA ALA A 286 16.97 1.39 16.15
C ALA A 286 16.29 2.30 17.20
N THR A 287 15.07 2.78 16.91
CA THR A 287 14.30 3.66 17.80
C THR A 287 13.92 2.95 19.11
N THR A 288 13.39 1.73 19.02
CA THR A 288 13.06 0.91 20.21
C THR A 288 14.30 0.52 21.03
N LEU A 289 15.43 0.24 20.40
CA LEU A 289 16.71 0.01 21.11
C LEU A 289 17.16 1.28 21.87
N ARG A 290 17.03 2.46 21.27
CA ARG A 290 17.31 3.74 21.95
C ARG A 290 16.35 3.96 23.12
N GLU A 291 15.06 3.69 22.96
CA GLU A 291 14.07 3.81 24.03
C GLU A 291 14.38 2.88 25.21
N ALA A 292 14.75 1.62 24.94
CA ALA A 292 15.21 0.68 25.96
C ALA A 292 16.49 1.15 26.66
N SER A 293 17.45 1.73 25.92
CA SER A 293 18.68 2.31 26.49
C SER A 293 18.39 3.55 27.36
N ARG A 294 17.48 4.43 26.92
CA ARG A 294 17.01 5.61 27.68
C ARG A 294 16.27 5.20 28.95
N ALA A 295 15.40 4.18 28.87
CA ALA A 295 14.70 3.61 30.03
C ALA A 295 15.69 2.97 31.02
N THR A 296 16.70 2.24 30.54
CA THR A 296 17.78 1.67 31.37
C THR A 296 18.58 2.77 32.07
N THR A 297 18.89 3.86 31.37
CA THR A 297 19.60 5.02 31.91
C THR A 297 18.74 5.77 32.95
N MET A 298 17.44 5.94 32.69
CA MET A 298 16.47 6.50 33.64
C MET A 298 16.35 5.63 34.90
N ASN A 299 16.30 4.31 34.76
CA ASN A 299 16.31 3.37 35.89
C ASN A 299 17.57 3.54 36.75
N ARG A 300 18.75 3.70 36.13
CA ARG A 300 20.00 3.98 36.86
C ARG A 300 19.91 5.28 37.66
N TYR A 301 19.32 6.35 37.11
CA TYR A 301 19.10 7.59 37.86
C TYR A 301 18.11 7.42 39.02
N ILE A 302 17.02 6.65 38.84
CA ILE A 302 16.05 6.34 39.91
C ILE A 302 16.75 5.58 41.06
N VAL A 303 17.61 4.60 40.76
CA VAL A 303 18.39 3.88 41.78
C VAL A 303 19.31 4.82 42.55
N VAL A 304 20.08 5.68 41.86
CA VAL A 304 20.98 6.65 42.51
C VAL A 304 20.22 7.65 43.37
N PHE A 305 19.12 8.22 42.86
CA PHE A 305 18.24 9.12 43.60
C PHE A 305 17.69 8.44 44.87
N THR A 306 17.21 7.20 44.75
CA THR A 306 16.66 6.43 45.89
C THR A 306 17.72 6.20 46.97
N VAL A 307 18.96 5.84 46.59
CA VAL A 307 20.08 5.67 47.54
C VAL A 307 20.38 6.99 48.27
N VAL A 308 20.44 8.10 47.54
CA VAL A 308 20.65 9.44 48.11
C VAL A 308 19.51 9.82 49.07
N THR A 309 18.24 9.64 48.68
CA THR A 309 17.09 9.91 49.56
C THR A 309 17.14 9.10 50.85
N VAL A 310 17.46 7.80 50.78
CA VAL A 310 17.58 6.92 51.96
C VAL A 310 18.72 7.37 52.89
N MET A 311 19.84 7.88 52.36
CA MET A 311 20.94 8.42 53.16
C MET A 311 20.62 9.75 53.87
N TYR A 312 19.87 10.65 53.22
CA TYR A 312 19.54 11.96 53.80
C TYR A 312 18.29 11.97 54.70
N LEU A 313 17.40 10.97 54.60
CA LEU A 313 16.17 10.93 55.37
C LEU A 313 16.37 10.86 56.90
N PRO A 314 17.27 10.02 57.48
CA PRO A 314 17.49 10.00 58.93
C PRO A 314 18.09 11.30 59.48
N PRO A 315 19.18 11.88 58.90
CA PRO A 315 19.70 13.17 59.34
C PRO A 315 18.68 14.30 59.26
N ASN A 316 17.87 14.37 58.21
CA ASN A 316 16.85 15.41 58.06
C ASN A 316 15.71 15.28 59.09
N PHE A 317 15.28 14.04 59.40
CA PHE A 317 14.27 13.77 60.43
C PHE A 317 14.76 14.13 61.84
N ILE A 318 16.02 13.82 62.16
CA ILE A 318 16.62 14.20 63.44
C ILE A 318 16.85 15.72 63.50
N GLY A 319 17.29 16.34 62.41
CA GLY A 319 17.42 17.79 62.29
C GLY A 319 16.11 18.54 62.56
N THR A 320 14.98 18.09 61.98
CA THR A 320 13.68 18.72 62.24
C THR A 320 13.17 18.46 63.66
N ILE A 321 13.34 17.26 64.22
CA ILE A 321 12.97 16.97 65.62
C ILE A 321 13.71 17.88 66.59
N PHE A 322 15.03 18.00 66.47
CA PHE A 322 15.84 18.85 67.37
C PHE A 322 15.76 20.35 67.05
N ALA A 323 15.20 20.74 65.90
CA ALA A 323 14.82 22.14 65.64
C ALA A 323 13.50 22.55 66.33
N THR A 324 12.68 21.58 66.79
CA THR A 324 11.54 21.90 67.66
C THR A 324 12.01 22.12 69.10
N GLN A 325 11.32 23.00 69.84
CA GLN A 325 11.68 23.36 71.22
C GLN A 325 11.54 22.20 72.24
N LEU A 326 11.02 21.03 71.84
CA LEU A 326 10.83 19.86 72.70
C LEU A 326 12.12 19.35 73.38
N PHE A 327 13.29 19.65 72.81
CA PHE A 327 14.58 19.11 73.29
C PHE A 327 15.56 20.17 73.79
N ASN A 328 15.10 21.40 74.02
CA ASN A 328 15.89 22.41 74.73
C ASN A 328 16.07 21.99 76.20
N ALA A 329 17.33 21.83 76.62
CA ALA A 329 17.73 21.64 78.00
C ALA A 329 18.71 22.75 78.40
N ASP A 330 18.77 23.08 79.69
CA ASP A 330 19.50 24.25 80.22
C ASP A 330 21.01 24.23 79.94
N GLU A 331 21.58 23.07 79.63
CA GLU A 331 22.97 22.90 79.20
C GLU A 331 23.07 22.44 77.74
N VAL A 332 23.58 23.32 76.89
CA VAL A 332 23.84 23.07 75.45
C VAL A 332 24.67 21.80 75.22
N SER A 333 25.63 21.49 76.10
CA SER A 333 26.49 20.29 76.02
C SER A 333 25.69 18.98 76.10
N LYS A 334 24.68 18.91 76.97
CA LYS A 334 23.79 17.74 77.11
C LYS A 334 22.89 17.59 75.89
N THR A 335 22.41 18.70 75.33
CA THR A 335 21.61 18.71 74.08
C THR A 335 22.43 18.21 72.89
N ILE A 336 23.67 18.69 72.71
CA ILE A 336 24.60 18.22 71.66
C ILE A 336 24.87 16.73 71.79
N ASN A 337 25.07 16.20 73.00
CA ASN A 337 25.39 14.78 73.17
C ASN A 337 24.17 13.88 72.90
N LYS A 338 22.96 14.31 73.33
CA LYS A 338 21.69 13.64 72.96
C LYS A 338 21.48 13.63 71.44
N TYR A 339 21.72 14.77 70.76
CA TYR A 339 21.62 14.88 69.31
C TYR A 339 22.56 13.89 68.59
N LYS A 340 23.83 13.83 68.98
CA LYS A 340 24.80 12.88 68.41
C LYS A 340 24.35 11.43 68.53
N ILE A 341 23.96 11.00 69.74
CA ILE A 341 23.52 9.62 70.00
C ILE A 341 22.24 9.30 69.21
N SER A 342 21.25 10.20 69.22
CA SER A 342 20.00 10.01 68.49
C SER A 342 20.21 9.92 66.97
N THR A 343 21.07 10.78 66.41
CA THR A 343 21.44 10.77 64.99
C THR A 343 22.03 9.42 64.57
N VAL A 344 22.99 8.89 65.35
CA VAL A 344 23.65 7.61 65.05
C VAL A 344 22.68 6.44 65.17
N VAL A 345 21.91 6.36 66.26
CA VAL A 345 20.96 5.26 66.50
C VAL A 345 19.87 5.20 65.44
N VAL A 346 19.24 6.33 65.12
CA VAL A 346 18.16 6.35 64.11
C VAL A 346 18.70 6.07 62.71
N SER A 347 19.87 6.61 62.35
CA SER A 347 20.52 6.28 61.06
C SER A 347 20.81 4.78 60.92
N LEU A 348 21.38 4.14 61.95
CA LEU A 348 21.65 2.71 61.95
C LEU A 348 20.37 1.86 61.80
N ILE A 349 19.29 2.24 62.50
CA ILE A 349 17.99 1.55 62.41
C ILE A 349 17.39 1.71 60.99
N THR A 350 17.38 2.91 60.43
CA THR A 350 16.86 3.14 59.07
C THR A 350 17.67 2.40 58.02
N TYR A 351 19.01 2.35 58.14
CA TYR A 351 19.85 1.60 57.21
C TYR A 351 19.71 0.08 57.35
N LEU A 352 19.49 -0.45 58.56
CA LEU A 352 19.15 -1.86 58.77
C LEU A 352 17.81 -2.22 58.11
N ILE A 353 16.77 -1.41 58.34
CA ILE A 353 15.44 -1.61 57.73
C ILE A 353 15.53 -1.52 56.21
N ALA A 354 16.21 -0.51 55.65
CA ALA A 354 16.42 -0.37 54.21
C ALA A 354 17.17 -1.57 53.62
N SER A 355 18.22 -2.06 54.29
CA SER A 355 18.99 -3.23 53.84
C SER A 355 18.15 -4.52 53.85
N LEU A 356 17.32 -4.72 54.88
CA LEU A 356 16.38 -5.84 54.96
C LEU A 356 15.31 -5.78 53.88
N LEU A 357 14.79 -4.59 53.56
CA LEU A 357 13.82 -4.39 52.48
C LEU A 357 14.44 -4.65 51.10
N VAL A 358 15.65 -4.16 50.84
CA VAL A 358 16.38 -4.41 49.58
C VAL A 358 16.71 -5.90 49.42
N TRP A 359 17.20 -6.57 50.46
CA TRP A 359 17.44 -8.01 50.44
C TRP A 359 16.15 -8.83 50.21
N SER A 360 15.04 -8.39 50.81
CA SER A 360 13.73 -9.02 50.60
C SER A 360 13.25 -8.84 49.16
N ALA A 361 13.39 -7.65 48.58
CA ALA A 361 13.00 -7.35 47.20
C ALA A 361 13.82 -8.16 46.17
N ASP A 362 15.15 -8.22 46.32
CA ASP A 362 16.03 -9.01 45.46
C ASP A 362 15.72 -10.52 45.54
N LYS A 363 15.42 -11.02 46.75
CA LYS A 363 15.00 -12.40 46.98
C LYS A 363 13.62 -12.71 46.36
N ILE A 364 12.68 -11.76 46.40
CA ILE A 364 11.38 -11.85 45.72
C ILE A 364 11.57 -11.88 44.20
N GLY A 365 12.39 -11.00 43.62
CA GLY A 365 12.68 -10.99 42.18
C GLY A 365 13.23 -12.32 41.67
N LYS A 366 14.21 -12.89 42.38
CA LYS A 366 14.78 -14.23 42.09
C LYS A 366 13.76 -15.37 42.25
N TRP A 367 12.76 -15.21 43.12
CA TRP A 367 11.66 -16.16 43.27
C TRP A 367 10.66 -16.06 42.09
N CYS A 368 10.30 -14.85 41.68
CA CYS A 368 9.46 -14.58 40.51
C CYS A 368 10.09 -15.09 39.20
N GLU A 369 11.39 -14.92 38.98
CA GLU A 369 12.09 -15.55 37.85
C GLU A 369 11.96 -17.08 37.86
N LYS A 370 12.08 -17.71 39.03
CA LYS A 370 12.04 -19.16 39.17
C LYS A 370 10.63 -19.70 38.85
N ILE A 371 9.59 -18.98 39.27
CA ILE A 371 8.20 -19.27 38.92
C ILE A 371 7.94 -19.05 37.42
N SER A 372 8.43 -17.95 36.84
CA SER A 372 8.32 -17.67 35.40
C SER A 372 8.93 -18.80 34.56
N ARG A 373 10.16 -19.25 34.91
CA ARG A 373 10.82 -20.39 34.27
C ARG A 373 10.02 -21.70 34.41
N TYR A 374 9.41 -21.94 35.57
CA TYR A 374 8.59 -23.12 35.84
C TYR A 374 7.31 -23.14 34.98
N PHE A 375 6.56 -22.03 34.92
CA PHE A 375 5.41 -21.89 34.04
C PHE A 375 5.78 -21.99 32.54
N SER A 376 6.94 -21.47 32.14
CA SER A 376 7.48 -21.65 30.79
C SER A 376 7.71 -23.12 30.43
N SER A 377 8.15 -23.96 31.36
CA SER A 377 8.28 -25.41 31.12
C SER A 377 6.90 -26.05 30.93
N ILE A 378 6.00 -25.86 31.90
CA ILE A 378 4.64 -26.43 31.87
C ILE A 378 3.89 -26.04 30.57
N SER A 379 4.05 -24.80 30.10
CA SER A 379 3.50 -24.34 28.82
C SER A 379 4.05 -25.12 27.61
N LYS A 380 5.38 -25.35 27.55
CA LYS A 380 6.02 -26.13 26.48
C LYS A 380 5.60 -27.60 26.52
N ASP A 381 5.51 -28.18 27.71
CA ASP A 381 5.11 -29.58 27.91
C ASP A 381 3.62 -29.78 27.53
N LEU A 382 2.73 -28.84 27.86
CA LEU A 382 1.34 -28.82 27.38
C LEU A 382 1.26 -28.72 25.85
N VAL A 383 2.00 -27.81 25.22
CA VAL A 383 2.02 -27.65 23.75
C VAL A 383 2.55 -28.90 23.06
N LYS A 384 3.54 -29.58 23.66
CA LYS A 384 4.06 -30.87 23.17
C LYS A 384 2.99 -31.96 23.27
N ASN A 385 2.38 -32.15 24.44
CA ASN A 385 1.36 -33.17 24.67
C ASN A 385 0.14 -32.99 23.75
N VAL A 386 -0.29 -31.75 23.50
CA VAL A 386 -1.38 -31.45 22.56
C VAL A 386 -1.00 -31.79 21.11
N LYS A 387 0.25 -31.57 20.69
CA LYS A 387 0.75 -32.00 19.37
C LYS A 387 0.78 -33.51 19.23
N GLU A 388 1.28 -34.23 20.25
CA GLU A 388 1.35 -35.70 20.24
C GLU A 388 -0.05 -36.34 20.21
N PHE A 389 -1.00 -35.83 21.01
CA PHE A 389 -2.39 -36.26 20.96
C PHE A 389 -3.03 -36.03 19.58
N LYS A 390 -2.79 -34.88 18.96
CA LYS A 390 -3.31 -34.56 17.62
C LYS A 390 -2.72 -35.46 16.53
N MET A 391 -1.43 -35.85 16.63
CA MET A 391 -0.83 -36.81 15.71
C MET A 391 -1.35 -38.24 15.92
N ARG A 392 -1.61 -38.65 17.17
CA ARG A 392 -2.18 -39.98 17.47
C ARG A 392 -3.56 -40.15 16.82
N ASN A 393 -4.48 -39.22 17.07
CA ASN A 393 -5.83 -39.25 16.49
C ASN A 393 -5.82 -39.20 14.95
N SER A 394 -4.86 -38.50 14.33
CA SER A 394 -4.69 -38.46 12.87
C SER A 394 -4.23 -39.80 12.27
N ASN A 395 -3.46 -40.59 13.02
CA ASN A 395 -3.04 -41.93 12.58
C ASN A 395 -4.15 -42.96 12.73
N ASP A 396 -4.93 -42.91 13.82
CA ASP A 396 -6.05 -43.83 14.01
C ASP A 396 -7.21 -43.53 13.04
N SER A 397 -7.45 -42.25 12.71
CA SER A 397 -8.35 -41.84 11.63
C SER A 397 -7.94 -42.39 10.26
N LYS A 398 -6.64 -42.55 9.96
CA LYS A 398 -6.17 -43.14 8.71
C LYS A 398 -6.32 -44.67 8.67
N LYS A 399 -6.30 -45.35 9.82
CA LYS A 399 -6.52 -46.81 9.88
C LYS A 399 -7.98 -47.18 9.63
N GLY A 400 -8.92 -46.37 10.10
CA GLY A 400 -10.37 -46.61 9.93
C GLY A 400 -10.90 -46.55 8.49
N VAL A 401 -10.11 -46.07 7.52
CA VAL A 401 -10.51 -45.94 6.11
C VAL A 401 -9.98 -47.12 5.26
N GLY A 402 -9.24 -48.06 5.85
CA GLY A 402 -8.67 -49.22 5.17
C GLY A 402 -9.48 -50.52 5.26
N GLN A 403 -10.73 -50.47 5.75
CA GLN A 403 -11.62 -51.64 5.90
C GLN A 403 -13.07 -51.33 5.52
N VAL A 404 -13.29 -51.05 4.23
CA VAL A 404 -14.58 -51.21 3.51
C VAL A 404 -14.26 -51.79 2.14
#